data_AF-A0A9J7DTI1-F1
#
_entry.id   AF-A0A9J7DTI1-F1
#
_cell.length_a   1.000
_cell.length_b   1.000
_cell.length_c   1.000
_cell.angle_alpha   90.00
_cell.angle_beta   90.00
_cell.angle_gamma   90.00
#
_symmetry.space_group_name_H-M   'P 1'
#
loop_
_entity.id
_entity.type
_entity.pdbx_description
1 polymer ?
#
loop_
_entity_poly.entity_id
_entity_poly.type
_entity_poly.pdbx_seq_one_letter_code
_entity_poly.pdbx_strand_id
1 'polypeptide(L)'
;MYLTWASFNNIRMLMMACMPVVIFYLIWLVNTSEGIRSEEGTLLDLVCWPDGNAIPVIIALGSIIAVVIELYGLYQLFKAGLPKREYDVTNGLFYYVWALIIMIIIFLAIMFYSGLQSTIIRAKIKGGITKAMLRYSSHLPSKVAIDRLQTRFHCCGRVNFQEWFFIPWYMNGENIDSKTFSNHKFVSDNVPYSCCSTEELYPCIHHGVTQMGTIYKYNPATQLTIWNAGCEEKLISEMMTVSWRFNAVMALIIMAMIIQVIAVRYLHTAYRSGLHVGNQITCKAYLLRSLTDTEPLKDKSRKKVFKKRKFRQARTLHWVSVSYRRGKKRYLTSSGSDVNSSDELLKPIYE
;
A
#
# COMPACT_ATOMS: atom_id res chain seq x y z
N MET A 1 -12.75 14.95 -31.32
CA MET A 1 -11.60 15.57 -30.64
C MET A 1 -10.33 14.90 -31.14
N TYR A 2 -9.59 15.54 -32.05
CA TYR A 2 -8.35 14.98 -32.60
C TYR A 2 -7.23 15.09 -31.56
N LEU A 3 -6.80 13.96 -31.02
CA LEU A 3 -5.74 13.91 -30.02
C LEU A 3 -4.37 13.96 -30.71
N THR A 4 -3.54 14.92 -30.29
CA THR A 4 -2.20 15.09 -30.83
C THR A 4 -1.17 14.31 -30.01
N TRP A 5 -0.06 13.95 -30.65
CA TRP A 5 1.09 13.32 -29.98
C TRP A 5 1.64 14.19 -28.83
N ALA A 6 1.54 15.52 -28.95
CA ALA A 6 1.88 16.46 -27.87
C ALA A 6 1.00 16.27 -26.62
N SER A 7 -0.32 16.08 -26.78
CA SER A 7 -1.23 15.81 -25.64
C SER A 7 -0.87 14.49 -24.92
N PHE A 8 -0.54 13.44 -25.67
CA PHE A 8 -0.07 12.18 -25.12
C PHE A 8 1.22 12.35 -24.29
N ASN A 9 2.22 13.05 -24.84
CA ASN A 9 3.50 13.23 -24.14
C ASN A 9 3.36 14.15 -22.92
N ASN A 10 2.51 15.18 -22.98
CA ASN A 10 2.21 16.05 -21.83
C ASN A 10 1.59 15.26 -20.67
N ILE A 11 0.59 14.40 -20.94
CA ILE A 11 -0.02 13.54 -19.92
C ILE A 11 1.02 12.58 -19.33
N ARG A 12 1.85 11.95 -20.18
CA ARG A 12 2.93 11.04 -19.73
C ARG A 12 3.94 11.75 -18.82
N MET A 13 4.40 12.95 -19.20
CA MET A 13 5.33 13.74 -18.39
C MET A 13 4.71 14.18 -17.07
N LEU A 14 3.44 14.61 -17.06
CA LEU A 14 2.71 14.94 -15.84
C LEU A 14 2.60 13.73 -14.90
N MET A 15 2.28 12.54 -15.43
CA MET A 15 2.26 11.30 -14.63
C MET A 15 3.62 10.99 -13.99
N MET A 16 4.72 11.10 -14.75
CA MET A 16 6.07 10.86 -14.22
C MET A 16 6.49 11.89 -13.17
N ALA A 17 5.92 13.11 -13.20
CA ALA A 17 6.13 14.12 -12.15
C ALA A 17 5.28 13.86 -10.88
N CYS A 18 4.06 13.36 -11.04
CA CYS A 18 3.15 13.08 -9.91
C CYS A 18 3.47 11.77 -9.17
N MET A 19 4.00 10.74 -9.84
CA MET A 19 4.31 9.45 -9.21
C MET A 19 5.31 9.53 -8.04
N PRO A 20 6.45 10.26 -8.14
CA PRO A 20 7.35 10.46 -7.00
C PRO A 20 6.66 11.07 -5.77
N VAL A 21 5.65 11.92 -5.96
CA VAL A 21 4.87 12.51 -4.85
C VAL A 21 4.02 11.44 -4.17
N VAL A 22 3.37 10.55 -4.92
CA VAL A 22 2.61 9.44 -4.34
C VAL A 22 3.54 8.45 -3.63
N ILE A 23 4.70 8.11 -4.22
CA ILE A 23 5.73 7.28 -3.58
C ILE A 23 6.21 7.91 -2.27
N PHE A 24 6.43 9.22 -2.22
CA PHE A 24 6.80 9.92 -0.99
C PHE A 24 5.73 9.78 0.11
N TYR A 25 4.45 9.96 -0.21
CA TYR A 25 3.36 9.77 0.76
C TYR A 25 3.17 8.30 1.18
N LEU A 26 3.45 7.32 0.31
CA LEU A 26 3.47 5.90 0.68
C LEU A 26 4.63 5.57 1.63
N ILE A 27 5.83 6.13 1.40
CA ILE A 27 6.97 5.98 2.32
C ILE A 27 6.67 6.65 3.67
N TRP A 28 6.02 7.82 3.65
CA TRP A 28 5.55 8.50 4.86
C TRP A 28 4.55 7.65 5.64
N LEU A 29 3.61 6.96 4.97
CA LEU A 29 2.71 6.01 5.64
C LEU A 29 3.47 4.86 6.30
N VAL A 30 4.42 4.23 5.60
CA VAL A 30 5.26 3.15 6.17
C VAL A 30 5.98 3.64 7.43
N ASN A 31 6.68 4.78 7.34
CA ASN A 31 7.43 5.34 8.45
C ASN A 31 6.53 5.67 9.64
N THR A 32 5.35 6.25 9.40
CA THR A 32 4.42 6.61 10.48
C THR A 32 3.75 5.37 11.09
N SER A 33 3.48 4.32 10.30
CA SER A 33 2.97 3.04 10.82
C SER A 33 3.99 2.29 11.67
N GLU A 34 5.28 2.32 11.29
CA GLU A 34 6.37 1.74 12.08
C GLU A 34 6.67 2.58 13.34
N GLY A 35 6.50 3.90 13.28
CA GLY A 35 6.55 4.78 14.46
C GLY A 35 5.55 4.38 15.54
N ILE A 36 4.27 4.24 15.17
CA ILE A 36 3.22 3.75 16.10
C ILE A 36 3.57 2.35 16.64
N ARG A 37 4.01 1.44 15.76
CA ARG A 37 4.34 0.06 16.15
C ARG A 37 5.51 -0.02 17.14
N SER A 38 6.49 0.87 17.01
CA SER A 38 7.71 0.87 17.83
C SER A 38 7.58 1.65 19.15
N GLU A 39 6.96 2.84 19.14
CA GLU A 39 6.81 3.66 20.35
C GLU A 39 5.60 3.22 21.20
N GLU A 40 4.47 2.91 20.56
CA GLU A 40 3.18 2.69 21.25
C GLU A 40 2.72 1.22 21.22
N GLY A 41 3.21 0.41 20.27
CA GLY A 41 2.67 -0.91 20.00
C GLY A 41 2.72 -1.91 21.16
N THR A 42 3.68 -1.78 22.08
CA THR A 42 3.73 -2.64 23.30
C THR A 42 2.74 -2.19 24.39
N LEU A 43 2.43 -0.89 24.44
CA LEU A 43 1.42 -0.32 25.33
C LEU A 43 0.02 -0.70 24.81
N LEU A 44 -0.21 -0.52 23.52
CA LEU A 44 -1.48 -0.78 22.85
C LEU A 44 -1.82 -2.27 22.78
N ASP A 45 -0.86 -3.17 22.62
CA ASP A 45 -1.13 -4.62 22.68
C ASP A 45 -1.58 -5.06 24.09
N LEU A 46 -1.01 -4.49 25.15
CA LEU A 46 -1.42 -4.87 26.51
C LEU A 46 -2.76 -4.26 26.95
N VAL A 47 -3.10 -3.07 26.45
CA VAL A 47 -4.39 -2.39 26.76
C VAL A 47 -5.51 -2.86 25.82
N CYS A 48 -5.24 -3.04 24.52
CA CYS A 48 -6.23 -3.34 23.48
C CYS A 48 -6.10 -4.76 22.87
N TRP A 49 -5.50 -5.70 23.61
CA TRP A 49 -5.29 -7.08 23.22
C TRP A 49 -6.51 -7.73 22.53
N PRO A 50 -6.38 -8.39 21.35
CA PRO A 50 -5.13 -8.69 20.62
C PRO A 50 -4.88 -7.80 19.39
N ASP A 51 -5.70 -6.77 19.13
CA ASP A 51 -5.74 -6.10 17.81
C ASP A 51 -4.86 -4.83 17.71
N GLY A 52 -4.22 -4.40 18.80
CA GLY A 52 -3.56 -3.09 18.91
C GLY A 52 -2.54 -2.80 17.80
N ASN A 53 -1.83 -3.84 17.33
CA ASN A 53 -0.80 -3.74 16.30
C ASN A 53 -1.23 -4.20 14.90
N ALA A 54 -2.47 -4.67 14.71
CA ALA A 54 -2.90 -5.23 13.43
C ALA A 54 -3.02 -4.16 12.34
N ILE A 55 -3.65 -3.02 12.65
CA ILE A 55 -3.90 -1.95 11.67
C ILE A 55 -2.59 -1.35 11.11
N PRO A 56 -1.60 -0.93 11.93
CA PRO A 56 -0.36 -0.37 11.41
C PRO A 56 0.43 -1.36 10.55
N VAL A 57 0.47 -2.64 10.94
CA VAL A 57 1.17 -3.70 10.17
C VAL A 57 0.53 -3.94 8.80
N ILE A 58 -0.80 -3.99 8.72
CA ILE A 58 -1.51 -4.16 7.44
C ILE A 58 -1.28 -2.94 6.52
N ILE A 59 -1.30 -1.72 7.07
CA ILE A 59 -1.01 -0.48 6.32
C ILE A 59 0.45 -0.47 5.84
N ALA A 60 1.42 -0.84 6.68
CA ALA A 60 2.83 -0.90 6.32
C ALA A 60 3.07 -1.85 5.14
N LEU A 61 2.57 -3.09 5.24
CA LEU A 61 2.71 -4.10 4.19
C LEU A 61 2.03 -3.67 2.88
N GLY A 62 0.80 -3.14 2.96
CA GLY A 62 0.09 -2.62 1.78
C GLY A 62 0.81 -1.45 1.12
N SER A 63 1.42 -0.56 1.90
CA SER A 63 2.17 0.59 1.40
C SER A 63 3.50 0.20 0.76
N ILE A 64 4.21 -0.80 1.30
CA ILE A 64 5.42 -1.37 0.68
C ILE A 64 5.09 -1.97 -0.70
N ILE A 65 4.00 -2.75 -0.79
CA ILE A 65 3.53 -3.34 -2.06
C ILE A 65 3.14 -2.22 -3.05
N ALA A 66 2.46 -1.17 -2.59
CA ALA A 66 2.13 -0.01 -3.42
C ALA A 66 3.37 0.69 -3.98
N VAL A 67 4.43 0.90 -3.18
CA VAL A 67 5.69 1.49 -3.66
C VAL A 67 6.32 0.67 -4.79
N VAL A 68 6.34 -0.67 -4.68
CA VAL A 68 6.85 -1.54 -5.75
C VAL A 68 6.02 -1.42 -7.03
N ILE A 69 4.69 -1.33 -6.90
CA ILE A 69 3.77 -1.15 -8.03
C ILE A 69 3.97 0.23 -8.70
N GLU A 70 4.19 1.28 -7.93
CA GLU A 70 4.44 2.64 -8.47
C GLU A 70 5.80 2.76 -9.16
N LEU A 71 6.84 2.12 -8.63
CA LEU A 71 8.15 2.02 -9.31
C LEU A 71 8.03 1.25 -10.63
N TYR A 72 7.23 0.19 -10.68
CA TYR A 72 6.92 -0.52 -11.92
C TYR A 72 6.12 0.35 -12.90
N GLY A 73 5.16 1.14 -12.41
CA GLY A 73 4.41 2.13 -13.19
C GLY A 73 5.33 3.16 -13.86
N LEU A 74 6.24 3.75 -13.08
CA LEU A 74 7.23 4.71 -13.56
C LEU A 74 8.15 4.11 -14.63
N TYR A 75 8.60 2.87 -14.45
CA TYR A 75 9.40 2.13 -15.44
C TYR A 75 8.65 1.92 -16.76
N GLN A 76 7.35 1.58 -16.72
CA GLN A 76 6.55 1.43 -17.94
C GLN A 76 6.23 2.78 -18.62
N LEU A 77 6.04 3.86 -17.85
CA LEU A 77 5.88 5.22 -18.38
C LEU A 77 7.16 5.77 -19.03
N PHE A 78 8.32 5.40 -18.49
CA PHE A 78 9.62 5.69 -19.11
C PHE A 78 9.74 4.96 -20.46
N LYS A 79 9.50 3.63 -20.48
CA LYS A 79 9.47 2.84 -21.72
C LYS A 79 8.48 3.39 -22.74
N ALA A 80 7.28 3.81 -22.32
CA ALA A 80 6.28 4.37 -23.22
C ALA A 80 6.71 5.64 -23.99
N GLY A 81 7.83 6.28 -23.61
CA GLY A 81 8.40 7.44 -24.31
C GLY A 81 9.50 7.14 -25.34
N LEU A 82 10.03 5.91 -25.38
CA LEU A 82 11.06 5.48 -26.33
C LEU A 82 10.41 5.13 -27.71
N PRO A 83 11.17 4.70 -28.74
CA PRO A 83 10.58 4.19 -29.98
C PRO A 83 10.13 2.72 -29.90
N LYS A 84 8.90 2.44 -30.33
CA LYS A 84 8.25 1.10 -30.33
C LYS A 84 9.05 -0.05 -30.97
N ARG A 85 10.08 0.22 -31.76
CA ARG A 85 10.91 -0.81 -32.41
C ARG A 85 11.65 -1.71 -31.41
N GLU A 86 11.79 -1.28 -30.15
CA GLU A 86 12.59 -2.00 -29.15
C GLU A 86 11.77 -2.75 -28.08
N TYR A 87 10.48 -2.47 -27.89
CA TYR A 87 9.67 -3.10 -26.82
C TYR A 87 8.15 -2.88 -27.01
N ASP A 88 7.34 -3.78 -26.44
CA ASP A 88 5.88 -3.64 -26.36
C ASP A 88 5.43 -3.35 -24.92
N VAL A 89 4.94 -2.12 -24.67
CA VAL A 89 4.46 -1.68 -23.35
C VAL A 89 3.01 -2.09 -23.10
N THR A 90 2.24 -2.50 -24.12
CA THR A 90 0.77 -2.66 -24.00
C THR A 90 0.39 -3.59 -22.86
N ASN A 91 0.96 -4.80 -22.85
CA ASN A 91 0.72 -5.80 -21.81
C ASN A 91 1.19 -5.32 -20.43
N GLY A 92 2.38 -4.72 -20.35
CA GLY A 92 2.92 -4.18 -19.09
C GLY A 92 2.05 -3.09 -18.47
N LEU A 93 1.55 -2.17 -19.31
CA LEU A 93 0.64 -1.10 -18.90
C LEU A 93 -0.75 -1.64 -18.53
N PHE A 94 -1.22 -2.70 -19.20
CA PHE A 94 -2.45 -3.41 -18.83
C PHE A 94 -2.35 -4.06 -17.44
N TYR A 95 -1.26 -4.78 -17.17
CA TYR A 95 -1.01 -5.37 -15.84
C TYR A 95 -0.88 -4.30 -14.75
N TYR A 96 -0.17 -3.20 -15.02
CA TYR A 96 -0.04 -2.09 -14.07
C TYR A 96 -1.41 -1.49 -13.68
N VAL A 97 -2.33 -1.28 -14.63
CA VAL A 97 -3.69 -0.80 -14.28
C VAL A 97 -4.44 -1.79 -13.40
N TRP A 98 -4.36 -3.09 -13.68
CA TRP A 98 -5.02 -4.10 -12.83
C TRP A 98 -4.41 -4.14 -11.42
N ALA A 99 -3.09 -3.99 -11.30
CA ALA A 99 -2.42 -3.85 -10.01
C ALA A 99 -2.90 -2.62 -9.24
N LEU A 100 -2.98 -1.45 -9.88
CA LEU A 100 -3.54 -0.23 -9.25
C LEU A 100 -4.99 -0.42 -8.79
N ILE A 101 -5.85 -1.04 -9.61
CA ILE A 101 -7.25 -1.29 -9.24
C ILE A 101 -7.35 -2.20 -8.00
N ILE A 102 -6.54 -3.27 -7.95
CA ILE A 102 -6.48 -4.18 -6.79
C ILE A 102 -5.98 -3.41 -5.54
N MET A 103 -4.95 -2.58 -5.66
CA MET A 103 -4.45 -1.78 -4.54
C MET A 103 -5.47 -0.75 -4.04
N ILE A 104 -6.21 -0.09 -4.93
CA ILE A 104 -7.31 0.82 -4.56
C ILE A 104 -8.38 0.05 -3.76
N ILE A 105 -8.76 -1.16 -4.19
CA ILE A 105 -9.74 -1.99 -3.46
C ILE A 105 -9.20 -2.38 -2.07
N ILE A 106 -7.93 -2.76 -1.95
CA ILE A 106 -7.29 -3.09 -0.68
C ILE A 106 -7.25 -1.86 0.25
N PHE A 107 -6.85 -0.69 -0.25
CA PHE A 107 -6.81 0.54 0.55
C PHE A 107 -8.20 1.02 0.97
N LEU A 108 -9.22 0.90 0.11
CA LEU A 108 -10.62 1.15 0.48
C LEU A 108 -11.12 0.17 1.56
N ALA A 109 -10.76 -1.11 1.47
CA ALA A 109 -11.12 -2.10 2.48
C ALA A 109 -10.44 -1.82 3.84
N ILE A 110 -9.16 -1.42 3.84
CA ILE A 110 -8.43 -1.01 5.05
C ILE A 110 -9.05 0.25 5.66
N MET A 111 -9.34 1.27 4.84
CA MET A 111 -9.97 2.52 5.28
C MET A 111 -11.33 2.24 5.92
N PHE A 112 -12.17 1.43 5.26
CA PHE A 112 -13.47 1.01 5.78
C PHE A 112 -13.36 0.20 7.09
N TYR A 113 -12.44 -0.76 7.15
CA TYR A 113 -12.17 -1.54 8.36
C TYR A 113 -11.74 -0.64 9.54
N SER A 114 -10.80 0.28 9.33
CA SER A 114 -10.37 1.22 10.38
C SER A 114 -11.51 2.14 10.85
N GLY A 115 -12.38 2.56 9.93
CA GLY A 115 -13.57 3.34 10.22
C GLY A 115 -14.56 2.60 11.12
N LEU A 116 -14.89 1.35 10.78
CA LEU A 116 -15.74 0.50 11.63
C LEU A 116 -15.11 0.26 13.01
N GLN A 117 -13.81 -0.05 13.04
CA GLN A 117 -13.09 -0.39 14.27
C GLN A 117 -12.99 0.81 15.24
N SER A 118 -13.07 2.06 14.76
CA SER A 118 -13.02 3.27 15.60
C SER A 118 -14.04 3.29 16.75
N THR A 119 -15.24 2.71 16.53
CA THR A 119 -16.28 2.61 17.56
C THR A 119 -15.99 1.49 18.57
N ILE A 120 -15.52 0.34 18.06
CA ILE A 120 -15.14 -0.85 18.83
C ILE A 120 -13.92 -0.55 19.73
N ILE A 121 -12.96 0.22 19.23
CA ILE A 121 -11.74 0.62 19.95
C ILE A 121 -12.09 1.36 21.25
N ARG A 122 -13.10 2.24 21.26
CA ARG A 122 -13.53 2.94 22.50
C ARG A 122 -13.99 1.96 23.58
N ALA A 123 -14.81 0.97 23.21
CA ALA A 123 -15.25 -0.07 24.14
C ALA A 123 -14.10 -0.98 24.61
N LYS A 124 -13.16 -1.32 23.70
CA LYS A 124 -11.96 -2.09 24.04
C LYS A 124 -11.02 -1.34 24.98
N ILE A 125 -10.77 -0.05 24.76
CA ILE A 125 -9.96 0.81 25.65
C ILE A 125 -10.54 0.83 27.06
N LYS A 126 -11.85 1.10 27.20
CA LYS A 126 -12.55 1.12 28.48
C LYS A 126 -12.38 -0.17 29.28
N GLY A 127 -12.64 -1.32 28.64
CA GLY A 127 -12.46 -2.63 29.26
C GLY A 127 -10.99 -2.97 29.54
N GLY A 128 -10.10 -2.59 28.63
CA GLY A 128 -8.66 -2.80 28.67
C GLY A 128 -7.98 -2.11 29.84
N ILE A 129 -8.18 -0.78 29.97
CA ILE A 129 -7.63 0.00 31.08
C ILE A 129 -8.13 -0.55 32.42
N THR A 130 -9.45 -0.82 32.54
CA THR A 130 -10.03 -1.42 33.76
C THR A 130 -9.33 -2.73 34.14
N LYS A 131 -9.18 -3.64 33.16
CA LYS A 131 -8.55 -4.96 33.36
C LYS A 131 -7.05 -4.86 33.68
N ALA A 132 -6.34 -3.88 33.13
CA ALA A 132 -4.94 -3.62 33.41
C ALA A 132 -4.75 -3.02 34.82
N MET A 133 -5.59 -2.07 35.24
CA MET A 133 -5.60 -1.51 36.61
C MET A 133 -5.88 -2.60 37.66
N LEU A 134 -6.85 -3.48 37.42
CA LEU A 134 -7.15 -4.61 38.32
C LEU A 134 -6.00 -5.63 38.46
N ARG A 135 -5.07 -5.66 37.50
CA ARG A 135 -3.90 -6.55 37.48
C ARG A 135 -2.60 -5.84 37.85
N TYR A 136 -2.67 -4.58 38.26
CA TYR A 136 -1.50 -3.72 38.48
C TYR A 136 -0.54 -4.26 39.56
N SER A 137 -1.04 -4.82 40.65
CA SER A 137 -0.21 -5.41 41.71
C SER A 137 0.36 -6.79 41.35
N SER A 138 -0.38 -7.58 40.58
CA SER A 138 -0.07 -9.00 40.33
C SER A 138 0.66 -9.28 39.02
N HIS A 139 0.64 -8.34 38.06
CA HIS A 139 1.20 -8.55 36.72
C HIS A 139 2.10 -7.39 36.30
N LEU A 140 3.42 -7.60 36.38
CA LEU A 140 4.44 -6.58 36.09
C LEU A 140 4.27 -5.88 34.72
N PRO A 141 3.95 -6.56 33.60
CA PRO A 141 3.65 -5.86 32.35
C PRO A 141 2.46 -4.90 32.45
N SER A 142 1.41 -5.26 33.20
CA SER A 142 0.22 -4.41 33.39
C SER A 142 0.53 -3.17 34.22
N LYS A 143 1.41 -3.31 35.22
CA LYS A 143 1.99 -2.17 35.94
C LYS A 143 2.74 -1.23 34.99
N VAL A 144 3.72 -1.74 34.26
CA VAL A 144 4.54 -0.94 33.32
C VAL A 144 3.69 -0.24 32.25
N ALA A 145 2.64 -0.89 31.75
CA ALA A 145 1.72 -0.27 30.78
C ALA A 145 0.91 0.86 31.40
N ILE A 146 0.31 0.66 32.58
CA ILE A 146 -0.46 1.71 33.27
C ILE A 146 0.44 2.88 33.68
N ASP A 147 1.65 2.61 34.19
CA ASP A 147 2.63 3.64 34.55
C ASP A 147 3.02 4.50 33.35
N ARG A 148 3.29 3.87 32.20
CA ARG A 148 3.56 4.58 30.93
C ARG A 148 2.35 5.35 30.41
N LEU A 149 1.14 4.79 30.52
CA LEU A 149 -0.09 5.47 30.11
C LEU A 149 -0.30 6.77 30.91
N GLN A 150 -0.21 6.69 32.23
CA GLN A 150 -0.47 7.81 33.14
C GLN A 150 0.58 8.92 32.99
N THR A 151 1.85 8.55 32.91
CA THR A 151 2.96 9.51 32.73
C THR A 151 3.02 10.14 31.33
N ARG A 152 2.66 9.41 30.26
CA ARG A 152 2.71 9.93 28.88
C ARG A 152 1.50 10.77 28.49
N PHE A 153 0.30 10.43 28.96
CA PHE A 153 -0.94 11.11 28.62
C PHE A 153 -1.44 12.09 29.70
N HIS A 154 -0.65 12.30 30.75
CA HIS A 154 -0.92 13.24 31.85
C HIS A 154 -2.32 13.00 32.46
N CYS A 155 -2.54 11.75 32.89
CA CYS A 155 -3.84 11.23 33.31
C CYS A 155 -3.73 10.28 34.52
N CYS A 156 -4.82 10.08 35.26
CA CYS A 156 -4.86 9.13 36.38
C CYS A 156 -6.19 8.38 36.43
N GLY A 157 -6.10 7.07 36.72
CA GLY A 157 -7.26 6.16 36.66
C GLY A 157 -7.79 6.01 35.23
N ARG A 158 -8.99 5.43 35.08
CA ARG A 158 -9.64 5.29 33.77
C ARG A 158 -10.51 6.52 33.48
N VAL A 159 -11.39 6.86 34.40
CA VAL A 159 -12.23 8.07 34.36
C VAL A 159 -11.72 9.10 35.37
N ASN A 160 -11.29 8.65 36.57
CA ASN A 160 -10.78 9.54 37.60
C ASN A 160 -9.82 8.80 38.54
N PHE A 161 -8.93 9.53 39.20
CA PHE A 161 -7.94 8.99 40.16
C PHE A 161 -8.58 8.18 41.30
N GLN A 162 -9.81 8.54 41.70
CA GLN A 162 -10.56 7.89 42.77
C GLN A 162 -10.82 6.40 42.52
N GLU A 163 -10.78 5.91 41.28
CA GLU A 163 -10.91 4.47 40.98
C GLU A 163 -9.81 3.65 41.65
N TRP A 164 -8.60 4.21 41.85
CA TRP A 164 -7.53 3.55 42.59
C TRP A 164 -7.88 3.26 44.04
N PHE A 165 -8.79 4.02 44.65
CA PHE A 165 -9.16 3.85 46.05
C PHE A 165 -9.92 2.56 46.33
N PHE A 166 -10.46 1.93 45.28
CA PHE A 166 -11.20 0.67 45.34
C PHE A 166 -10.36 -0.53 44.85
N ILE A 167 -9.12 -0.30 44.43
CA ILE A 167 -8.23 -1.34 43.91
C ILE A 167 -7.14 -1.60 44.96
N PRO A 168 -6.97 -2.85 45.46
CA PRO A 168 -5.92 -3.18 46.40
C PRO A 168 -4.57 -3.37 45.68
N TRP A 169 -4.00 -2.26 45.22
CA TRP A 169 -2.80 -2.25 44.38
C TRP A 169 -1.47 -2.15 45.17
N TYR A 170 -1.52 -1.68 46.43
CA TYR A 170 -0.36 -1.44 47.30
C TYR A 170 -0.17 -2.53 48.38
N MET A 171 -1.18 -3.36 48.63
CA MET A 171 -1.12 -4.41 49.66
C MET A 171 -0.35 -5.62 49.15
N ASN A 172 0.96 -5.69 49.43
CA ASN A 172 1.80 -6.84 49.08
C ASN A 172 1.42 -8.07 49.93
N GLY A 173 0.85 -9.10 49.29
CA GLY A 173 0.94 -10.48 49.78
C GLY A 173 -0.28 -11.04 50.53
N GLU A 174 -1.32 -10.25 50.82
CA GLU A 174 -2.60 -10.85 51.22
C GLU A 174 -3.30 -11.44 49.99
N ASN A 175 -3.70 -12.71 50.06
CA ASN A 175 -4.42 -13.40 48.99
C ASN A 175 -5.85 -12.86 48.89
N ILE A 176 -6.02 -11.77 48.14
CA ILE A 176 -7.33 -11.18 47.89
C ILE A 176 -8.07 -12.05 46.89
N ASP A 177 -8.88 -12.97 47.42
CA ASP A 177 -9.79 -13.79 46.65
C ASP A 177 -10.62 -12.94 45.69
N SER A 178 -10.61 -13.30 44.41
CA SER A 178 -11.29 -12.57 43.33
C SER A 178 -12.82 -12.47 43.51
N LYS A 179 -13.39 -13.21 44.45
CA LYS A 179 -14.81 -13.15 44.86
C LYS A 179 -15.15 -11.90 45.70
N THR A 180 -14.15 -11.25 46.31
CA THR A 180 -14.35 -10.08 47.20
C THR A 180 -14.54 -8.76 46.43
N PHE A 181 -14.23 -8.72 45.13
CA PHE A 181 -14.49 -7.57 44.24
C PHE A 181 -15.98 -7.24 44.03
N SER A 182 -16.89 -8.06 44.56
CA SER A 182 -18.34 -7.86 44.49
C SER A 182 -18.84 -6.67 45.32
N ASN A 183 -18.10 -6.26 46.36
CA ASN A 183 -18.39 -5.08 47.16
C ASN A 183 -17.40 -3.97 46.83
N HIS A 184 -17.89 -2.76 46.51
CA HIS A 184 -17.09 -1.56 46.23
C HIS A 184 -16.48 -1.00 47.53
N LYS A 185 -15.71 -1.82 48.24
CA LYS A 185 -15.12 -1.48 49.53
C LYS A 185 -13.93 -0.56 49.29
N PHE A 186 -14.02 0.65 49.82
CA PHE A 186 -12.89 1.59 49.89
C PHE A 186 -11.70 0.90 50.59
N VAL A 187 -10.55 0.88 49.92
CA VAL A 187 -9.30 0.27 50.40
C VAL A 187 -8.44 1.32 51.08
N SER A 188 -8.11 2.39 50.36
CA SER A 188 -7.28 3.51 50.86
C SER A 188 -7.25 4.65 49.84
N ASP A 189 -7.02 5.88 50.29
CA ASP A 189 -6.86 7.09 49.46
C ASP A 189 -5.46 7.24 48.82
N ASN A 190 -4.91 6.12 48.34
CA ASN A 190 -3.59 6.03 47.72
C ASN A 190 -3.70 5.86 46.21
N VAL A 191 -2.86 6.59 45.45
CA VAL A 191 -2.69 6.43 44.00
C VAL A 191 -1.25 6.05 43.64
N PRO A 192 -1.02 5.39 42.49
CA PRO A 192 0.33 5.17 41.97
C PRO A 192 1.12 6.47 41.79
N TYR A 193 2.43 6.39 41.99
CA TYR A 193 3.35 7.51 41.74
C TYR A 193 3.31 8.03 40.29
N SER A 194 2.95 7.17 39.34
CA SER A 194 2.74 7.50 37.93
C SER A 194 1.57 8.48 37.68
N CYS A 195 0.68 8.68 38.65
CA CYS A 195 -0.37 9.70 38.60
C CYS A 195 0.11 11.12 39.00
N CYS A 196 1.35 11.28 39.48
CA CYS A 196 1.88 12.58 39.91
C CYS A 196 1.96 13.60 38.78
N SER A 197 1.52 14.83 39.06
CA SER A 197 1.72 15.96 38.15
C SER A 197 3.16 16.45 38.18
N THR A 198 3.69 16.81 37.01
CA THR A 198 5.00 17.45 36.83
C THR A 198 4.90 18.97 36.64
N GLU A 199 3.68 19.51 36.58
CA GLU A 199 3.42 20.95 36.42
C GLU A 199 3.44 21.69 37.77
N GLU A 200 3.19 20.97 38.86
CA GLU A 200 3.19 21.51 40.21
C GLU A 200 4.62 21.59 40.78
N LEU A 201 4.97 22.75 41.34
CA LEU A 201 6.26 23.01 42.01
C LEU A 201 6.35 22.39 43.42
N TYR A 202 5.33 21.64 43.84
CA TYR A 202 5.19 21.03 45.16
C TYR A 202 5.52 19.53 45.12
N PRO A 203 5.98 18.92 46.23
CA PRO A 203 6.17 17.47 46.30
C PRO A 203 4.84 16.75 46.05
N CYS A 204 4.84 15.76 45.16
CA CYS A 204 3.63 15.01 44.84
C CYS A 204 3.11 14.21 46.04
N ILE A 205 1.87 14.48 46.43
CA ILE A 205 1.15 13.74 47.46
C ILE A 205 0.29 12.68 46.76
N HIS A 206 0.78 11.45 46.76
CA HIS A 206 0.12 10.27 46.19
C HIS A 206 -0.41 9.28 47.26
N HIS A 207 -0.13 9.57 48.53
CA HIS A 207 -0.70 8.90 49.70
C HIS A 207 -1.58 9.89 50.47
N GLY A 208 -2.75 9.47 50.95
CA GLY A 208 -3.64 10.37 51.67
C GLY A 208 -4.21 11.49 50.80
N VAL A 209 -4.45 11.24 49.50
CA VAL A 209 -4.70 12.28 48.48
C VAL A 209 -5.87 13.20 48.82
N THR A 210 -6.89 12.68 49.52
CA THR A 210 -8.07 13.43 49.97
C THR A 210 -7.94 14.08 51.34
N GLN A 211 -6.84 13.82 52.07
CA GLN A 211 -6.61 14.33 53.42
C GLN A 211 -5.87 15.67 53.40
N MET A 212 -6.16 16.54 54.36
CA MET A 212 -5.45 17.80 54.55
C MET A 212 -4.04 17.55 55.12
N GLY A 213 -3.00 17.94 54.39
CA GLY A 213 -1.62 17.73 54.80
C GLY A 213 -1.10 18.85 55.70
N THR A 214 -0.95 18.60 56.99
CA THR A 214 -0.46 19.61 57.96
C THR A 214 1.01 19.99 57.75
N ILE A 215 1.85 19.05 57.33
CA ILE A 215 3.30 19.25 57.12
C ILE A 215 3.58 20.16 55.91
N TYR A 216 2.89 19.91 54.80
CA TYR A 216 3.10 20.62 53.53
C TYR A 216 2.03 21.69 53.22
N LYS A 217 1.11 21.97 54.16
CA LYS A 217 -0.07 22.83 53.97
C LYS A 217 -0.91 22.48 52.72
N TYR A 218 -1.03 21.19 52.45
CA TYR A 218 -1.75 20.67 51.28
C TYR A 218 -3.27 20.75 51.49
N ASN A 219 -3.95 21.37 50.53
CA ASN A 219 -5.40 21.42 50.45
C ASN A 219 -5.87 20.85 49.09
N PRO A 220 -6.50 19.66 49.06
CA PRO A 220 -6.91 18.99 47.82
C PRO A 220 -7.97 19.75 47.02
N ALA A 221 -8.68 20.71 47.63
CA ALA A 221 -9.67 21.54 46.95
C ALA A 221 -9.06 22.70 46.14
N THR A 222 -7.81 23.08 46.41
CA THR A 222 -7.14 24.24 45.78
C THR A 222 -5.85 23.88 45.05
N GLN A 223 -5.17 22.80 45.44
CA GLN A 223 -3.88 22.38 44.89
C GLN A 223 -3.82 20.86 44.82
N LEU A 224 -4.20 20.27 43.69
CA LEU A 224 -4.17 18.82 43.49
C LEU A 224 -2.87 18.43 42.77
N THR A 225 -1.96 17.73 43.46
CA THR A 225 -0.62 17.39 42.92
C THR A 225 -0.61 16.18 41.96
N ILE A 226 -1.79 15.74 41.50
CA ILE A 226 -1.97 14.56 40.65
C ILE A 226 -2.85 14.89 39.45
N TRP A 227 -2.73 14.13 38.36
CA TRP A 227 -3.55 14.33 37.17
C TRP A 227 -5.02 14.02 37.44
N ASN A 228 -5.90 15.03 37.30
CA ASN A 228 -7.36 14.87 37.45
C ASN A 228 -8.02 14.28 36.18
N ALA A 229 -7.33 14.27 35.04
CA ALA A 229 -7.88 13.78 33.78
C ALA A 229 -7.91 12.24 33.73
N GLY A 230 -9.04 11.66 33.33
CA GLY A 230 -9.15 10.22 33.10
C GLY A 230 -8.39 9.76 31.85
N CYS A 231 -7.66 8.64 31.94
CA CYS A 231 -6.89 8.10 30.82
C CYS A 231 -7.77 7.57 29.67
N GLU A 232 -9.03 7.18 29.92
CA GLU A 232 -9.95 6.70 28.88
C GLU A 232 -10.19 7.77 27.81
N GLU A 233 -10.56 8.99 28.22
CA GLU A 233 -10.85 10.08 27.28
C GLU A 233 -9.60 10.57 26.56
N LYS A 234 -8.48 10.75 27.30
CA LYS A 234 -7.19 11.18 26.75
C LYS A 234 -6.64 10.21 25.71
N LEU A 235 -6.63 8.90 26.02
CA LEU A 235 -6.15 7.90 25.07
C LEU A 235 -7.06 7.82 23.83
N ILE A 236 -8.39 7.91 24.01
CA ILE A 236 -9.34 7.91 22.91
C ILE A 236 -9.18 9.16 22.03
N SER A 237 -8.97 10.36 22.60
CA SER A 237 -8.79 11.58 21.81
C SER A 237 -7.53 11.56 20.97
N GLU A 238 -6.42 11.06 21.51
CA GLU A 238 -5.16 10.93 20.77
C GLU A 238 -5.26 9.87 19.67
N MET A 239 -5.72 8.65 19.98
CA MET A 239 -5.87 7.59 18.97
C MET A 239 -6.85 7.98 17.84
N MET A 240 -7.92 8.71 18.15
CA MET A 240 -8.85 9.24 17.13
C MET A 240 -8.21 10.32 16.28
N THR A 241 -7.45 11.24 16.88
CA THR A 241 -6.73 12.31 16.16
C THR A 241 -5.68 11.74 15.20
N VAL A 242 -4.92 10.74 15.66
CA VAL A 242 -3.95 10.01 14.83
C VAL A 242 -4.67 9.26 13.71
N SER A 243 -5.70 8.47 14.03
CA SER A 243 -6.48 7.71 13.03
C SER A 243 -7.11 8.60 11.94
N TRP A 244 -7.60 9.78 12.31
CA TRP A 244 -8.13 10.75 11.35
C TRP A 244 -7.06 11.27 10.38
N ARG A 245 -5.86 11.61 10.89
CA ARG A 245 -4.73 12.05 10.05
C ARG A 245 -4.30 10.96 9.05
N PHE A 246 -4.21 9.71 9.50
CA PHE A 246 -3.91 8.57 8.62
C PHE A 246 -4.99 8.38 7.54
N ASN A 247 -6.27 8.37 7.92
CA ASN A 247 -7.36 8.19 6.97
C ASN A 247 -7.45 9.35 5.96
N ALA A 248 -7.15 10.59 6.37
CA ALA A 248 -7.09 11.73 5.45
C ALA A 248 -5.96 11.58 4.40
N VAL A 249 -4.76 11.15 4.79
CA VAL A 249 -3.64 10.92 3.86
C VAL A 249 -3.92 9.70 2.96
N MET A 250 -4.47 8.61 3.50
CA MET A 250 -4.92 7.45 2.72
C MET A 250 -5.95 7.85 1.66
N ALA A 251 -6.93 8.70 2.00
CA ALA A 251 -7.92 9.18 1.05
C ALA A 251 -7.29 10.01 -0.09
N LEU A 252 -6.32 10.88 0.21
CA LEU A 252 -5.58 11.64 -0.81
C LEU A 252 -4.79 10.71 -1.75
N ILE A 253 -4.16 9.66 -1.23
CA ILE A 253 -3.45 8.65 -2.03
C ILE A 253 -4.42 7.87 -2.92
N ILE A 254 -5.57 7.44 -2.40
CA ILE A 254 -6.61 6.75 -3.18
C ILE A 254 -7.11 7.66 -4.32
N MET A 255 -7.36 8.94 -4.05
CA MET A 255 -7.74 9.91 -5.09
C MET A 255 -6.65 10.09 -6.16
N ALA A 256 -5.38 10.16 -5.76
CA ALA A 256 -4.26 10.20 -6.70
C ALA A 256 -4.17 8.92 -7.56
N MET A 257 -4.33 7.74 -6.95
CA MET A 257 -4.34 6.44 -7.66
C MET A 257 -5.52 6.33 -8.63
N ILE A 258 -6.71 6.86 -8.31
CA ILE A 258 -7.85 6.91 -9.24
C ILE A 258 -7.51 7.78 -10.47
N ILE A 259 -6.90 8.96 -10.25
CA ILE A 259 -6.46 9.84 -11.34
C ILE A 259 -5.39 9.12 -12.20
N GLN A 260 -4.46 8.41 -11.58
CA GLN A 260 -3.48 7.59 -12.29
C GLN A 260 -4.14 6.49 -13.14
N VAL A 261 -5.09 5.73 -12.59
CA VAL A 261 -5.80 4.67 -13.33
C VAL A 261 -6.47 5.24 -14.59
N ILE A 262 -7.14 6.40 -14.48
CA ILE A 262 -7.76 7.08 -15.63
C ILE A 262 -6.70 7.48 -16.66
N ALA A 263 -5.63 8.16 -16.23
CA ALA A 263 -4.58 8.63 -17.11
C ALA A 263 -3.80 7.48 -17.79
N VAL A 264 -3.55 6.37 -17.09
CA VAL A 264 -2.91 5.17 -17.63
C VAL A 264 -3.83 4.40 -18.57
N ARG A 265 -5.13 4.26 -18.26
CA ARG A 265 -6.11 3.66 -19.18
C ARG A 265 -6.22 4.47 -20.47
N TYR A 266 -6.20 5.79 -20.37
CA TYR A 266 -6.11 6.68 -21.52
C TYR A 266 -4.81 6.43 -22.32
N LEU A 267 -3.65 6.40 -21.65
CA LEU A 267 -2.35 6.18 -22.28
C LEU A 267 -2.25 4.81 -22.98
N HIS A 268 -2.75 3.75 -22.34
CA HIS A 268 -2.85 2.40 -22.90
C HIS A 268 -3.72 2.36 -24.15
N THR A 269 -4.87 3.03 -24.13
CA THR A 269 -5.79 3.09 -25.27
C THR A 269 -5.14 3.87 -26.43
N ALA A 270 -4.54 5.03 -26.17
CA ALA A 270 -3.83 5.82 -27.17
C ALA A 270 -2.62 5.07 -27.78
N TYR A 271 -1.88 4.31 -26.97
CA TYR A 271 -0.78 3.47 -27.45
C TYR A 271 -1.31 2.33 -28.34
N ARG A 272 -2.37 1.63 -27.92
CA ARG A 272 -3.00 0.55 -28.71
C ARG A 272 -3.59 1.05 -30.03
N SER A 273 -4.19 2.24 -30.04
CA SER A 273 -4.74 2.90 -31.24
C SER A 273 -3.68 3.45 -32.21
N GLY A 274 -2.38 3.29 -31.93
CA GLY A 274 -1.32 3.71 -32.84
C GLY A 274 -0.98 5.20 -32.84
N LEU A 275 -1.51 5.98 -31.88
CA LEU A 275 -1.31 7.44 -31.84
C LEU A 275 0.17 7.86 -31.69
N HIS A 276 1.00 6.96 -31.18
CA HIS A 276 2.45 7.10 -31.06
C HIS A 276 3.21 7.03 -32.39
N VAL A 277 2.60 6.50 -33.46
CA VAL A 277 3.22 6.40 -34.81
C VAL A 277 3.17 7.73 -35.55
N GLY A 278 2.38 8.70 -35.05
CA GLY A 278 1.98 9.88 -35.82
C GLY A 278 0.99 9.51 -36.93
N ASN A 279 0.43 10.51 -37.60
CA ASN A 279 -0.26 10.24 -38.87
C ASN A 279 0.75 9.65 -39.85
N GLN A 280 0.41 8.53 -40.50
CA GLN A 280 1.11 8.08 -41.69
C GLN A 280 0.86 9.09 -42.83
N ILE A 281 1.61 10.18 -42.83
CA ILE A 281 1.70 11.07 -43.98
C ILE A 281 2.26 10.22 -45.12
N THR A 282 1.45 10.00 -46.15
CA THR A 282 1.85 9.23 -47.32
C THR A 282 2.80 10.06 -48.18
N CYS A 283 4.06 10.11 -47.75
CA CYS A 283 5.15 10.74 -48.49
C CYS A 283 5.33 10.04 -49.84
N LYS A 284 4.74 10.62 -50.89
CA LYS A 284 4.97 10.21 -52.28
C LYS A 284 6.37 10.63 -52.68
N ALA A 285 7.35 9.76 -52.45
CA ALA A 285 8.69 9.92 -52.98
C ALA A 285 8.67 9.64 -54.50
N TYR A 286 8.90 10.67 -55.30
CA TYR A 286 9.05 10.53 -56.74
C TYR A 286 10.52 10.25 -57.07
N LEU A 287 10.83 9.05 -57.57
CA LEU A 287 12.16 8.72 -58.06
C LEU A 287 12.42 9.41 -59.40
N LEU A 288 13.10 10.56 -59.35
CA LEU A 288 13.66 11.22 -60.52
C LEU A 288 14.88 10.45 -61.01
N ARG A 289 14.77 9.83 -62.19
CA ARG A 289 15.90 9.23 -62.89
C ARG A 289 16.79 10.35 -63.44
N SER A 290 18.06 10.40 -63.02
CA SER A 290 19.02 11.33 -63.63
C SER A 290 19.14 11.04 -65.13
N LEU A 291 19.03 12.09 -65.94
CA LEU A 291 19.27 12.08 -67.39
C LEU A 291 20.71 12.47 -67.75
N THR A 292 21.63 12.47 -66.78
CA THR A 292 23.05 12.51 -67.07
C THR A 292 23.46 11.22 -67.76
N ASP A 293 23.52 11.26 -69.09
CA ASP A 293 24.03 10.16 -69.93
C ASP A 293 25.47 9.81 -69.51
N THR A 294 25.61 8.78 -68.69
CA THR A 294 26.88 8.06 -68.61
C THR A 294 27.05 7.33 -69.93
N GLU A 295 27.93 7.85 -70.80
CA GLU A 295 28.28 7.20 -72.06
C GLU A 295 28.61 5.73 -71.81
N PRO A 296 27.99 4.79 -72.54
CA PRO A 296 28.29 3.38 -72.37
C PRO A 296 29.67 3.10 -72.92
N LEU A 297 30.65 2.89 -72.03
CA LEU A 297 31.96 2.36 -72.39
C LEU A 297 31.75 1.07 -73.21
N LYS A 298 32.16 1.09 -74.48
CA LYS A 298 32.09 -0.09 -75.35
C LYS A 298 33.11 -1.11 -74.85
N ASP A 299 32.65 -2.17 -74.18
CA ASP A 299 33.37 -3.43 -74.22
C ASP A 299 32.46 -4.65 -74.46
N LYS A 300 33.05 -5.69 -75.02
CA LYS A 300 32.40 -6.71 -75.84
C LYS A 300 31.89 -7.87 -75.00
N SER A 301 30.60 -8.13 -75.14
CA SER A 301 29.99 -9.47 -75.17
C SER A 301 30.38 -10.49 -74.08
N ARG A 302 29.47 -10.70 -73.12
CA ARG A 302 29.10 -12.06 -72.68
C ARG A 302 27.61 -12.16 -72.40
N LYS A 303 26.86 -12.77 -73.33
CA LYS A 303 25.41 -12.99 -73.20
C LYS A 303 25.13 -13.97 -72.06
N LYS A 304 24.39 -13.55 -71.03
CA LYS A 304 23.58 -14.45 -70.19
C LYS A 304 22.10 -14.14 -70.44
N VAL A 305 21.38 -15.12 -70.98
CA VAL A 305 19.98 -14.96 -71.42
C VAL A 305 19.03 -15.20 -70.24
N PHE A 306 18.33 -14.15 -69.79
CA PHE A 306 17.15 -14.31 -68.92
C PHE A 306 15.88 -14.29 -69.77
N LYS A 307 15.16 -15.42 -69.81
CA LYS A 307 13.87 -15.54 -70.53
C LYS A 307 12.77 -14.78 -69.77
N LYS A 308 12.23 -13.71 -70.36
CA LYS A 308 10.93 -13.14 -69.95
C LYS A 308 9.79 -14.09 -70.32
N ARG A 309 8.86 -14.35 -69.39
CA ARG A 309 7.53 -14.91 -69.71
C ARG A 309 6.48 -13.79 -69.64
N LYS A 310 5.58 -13.71 -70.62
CA LYS A 310 4.60 -12.61 -70.76
C LYS A 310 3.40 -12.75 -69.82
N PHE A 311 2.84 -11.60 -69.45
CA PHE A 311 1.56 -11.41 -68.75
C PHE A 311 0.37 -12.08 -69.44
N ARG A 312 -0.64 -12.52 -68.67
CA ARG A 312 -2.05 -12.62 -69.11
C ARG A 312 -2.99 -12.11 -68.01
N GLN A 313 -4.10 -11.53 -68.49
CA GLN A 313 -5.08 -10.71 -67.78
C GLN A 313 -5.61 -11.28 -66.45
N ALA A 314 -5.85 -10.37 -65.50
CA ALA A 314 -6.80 -10.61 -64.42
C ALA A 314 -8.22 -10.71 -65.00
N ARG A 315 -8.97 -11.75 -64.60
CA ARG A 315 -10.42 -11.82 -64.77
C ARG A 315 -11.03 -12.19 -63.41
N THR A 316 -12.06 -11.45 -63.06
CA THR A 316 -12.83 -11.52 -61.81
C THR A 316 -13.50 -12.87 -61.59
N LEU A 317 -13.82 -13.17 -60.31
CA LEU A 317 -15.06 -13.75 -59.75
C LEU A 317 -14.69 -14.51 -58.44
N HIS A 318 -15.20 -14.12 -57.27
CA HIS A 318 -16.56 -14.36 -56.71
C HIS A 318 -16.57 -15.59 -55.79
N TRP A 319 -17.13 -15.44 -54.58
CA TRP A 319 -17.25 -16.53 -53.61
C TRP A 319 -18.27 -17.57 -54.10
N VAL A 320 -17.89 -18.85 -54.09
CA VAL A 320 -18.80 -20.00 -54.18
C VAL A 320 -18.24 -21.14 -53.31
N SER A 321 -19.08 -21.67 -52.43
CA SER A 321 -18.80 -22.84 -51.59
C SER A 321 -19.50 -24.09 -52.14
N VAL A 322 -18.82 -25.23 -52.25
CA VAL A 322 -19.46 -26.57 -52.33
C VAL A 322 -18.60 -27.61 -51.61
N SER A 323 -19.26 -28.46 -50.82
CA SER A 323 -18.70 -29.59 -50.08
C SER A 323 -18.42 -30.81 -50.95
N TYR A 324 -17.50 -31.70 -50.52
CA TYR A 324 -17.54 -33.11 -50.88
C TYR A 324 -17.58 -34.01 -49.64
N ARG A 325 -18.41 -35.06 -49.68
CA ARG A 325 -18.67 -35.95 -48.54
C ARG A 325 -18.43 -37.41 -48.94
N ARG A 326 -17.66 -38.12 -48.10
CA ARG A 326 -17.75 -39.58 -47.80
C ARG A 326 -17.26 -40.60 -48.85
N GLY A 327 -16.29 -41.44 -48.45
CA GLY A 327 -15.97 -42.70 -49.14
C GLY A 327 -14.91 -43.58 -48.42
N LYS A 328 -15.35 -44.55 -47.61
CA LYS A 328 -14.69 -45.81 -47.15
C LYS A 328 -13.63 -46.36 -48.16
N LYS A 329 -12.54 -47.09 -47.86
CA LYS A 329 -11.97 -47.97 -46.77
C LYS A 329 -10.44 -48.09 -47.08
N ARG A 330 -9.51 -48.78 -46.36
CA ARG A 330 -9.44 -49.66 -45.16
C ARG A 330 -8.03 -49.53 -44.50
N TYR A 331 -7.75 -50.38 -43.50
CA TYR A 331 -6.51 -50.56 -42.70
C TYR A 331 -5.27 -51.16 -43.39
N LEU A 332 -4.07 -50.83 -42.88
CA LEU A 332 -3.15 -51.80 -42.26
C LEU A 332 -2.30 -51.14 -41.14
N THR A 333 -1.64 -51.93 -40.28
CA THR A 333 -1.09 -51.54 -38.95
C THR A 333 0.33 -52.06 -38.70
N SER A 334 1.18 -51.30 -37.96
CA SER A 334 2.35 -51.70 -37.13
C SER A 334 3.21 -50.43 -36.91
N SER A 335 3.61 -49.93 -35.72
CA SER A 335 4.07 -50.48 -34.42
C SER A 335 5.61 -50.56 -34.29
N GLY A 336 6.13 -50.04 -33.16
CA GLY A 336 7.51 -50.14 -32.63
C GLY A 336 8.56 -49.29 -33.37
N SER A 337 9.34 -48.36 -32.79
CA SER A 337 10.00 -48.16 -31.48
C SER A 337 11.51 -48.44 -31.52
N ASP A 338 12.25 -47.46 -30.98
CA ASP A 338 13.65 -47.49 -30.50
C ASP A 338 14.82 -47.46 -31.50
N VAL A 339 15.74 -46.50 -31.28
CA VAL A 339 17.17 -46.70 -30.93
C VAL A 339 17.92 -45.34 -30.99
N ASN A 340 18.65 -45.09 -29.91
CA ASN A 340 19.50 -43.93 -29.54
C ASN A 340 20.60 -43.48 -30.52
N SER A 341 21.27 -42.39 -30.10
CA SER A 341 22.69 -42.04 -30.32
C SER A 341 22.96 -41.05 -31.47
N SER A 342 23.87 -40.06 -31.41
CA SER A 342 24.57 -39.31 -30.33
C SER A 342 25.27 -38.08 -31.00
N ASP A 343 26.00 -37.28 -30.22
CA ASP A 343 27.14 -36.44 -30.65
C ASP A 343 26.87 -35.15 -31.48
N GLU A 344 26.77 -34.04 -30.76
CA GLU A 344 27.78 -32.96 -30.73
C GLU A 344 28.65 -32.70 -32.00
N LEU A 345 28.56 -31.50 -32.61
CA LEU A 345 29.68 -30.53 -32.74
C LEU A 345 29.34 -29.23 -33.52
N LEU A 346 29.73 -28.10 -32.92
CA LEU A 346 30.33 -26.86 -33.49
C LEU A 346 29.92 -26.24 -34.86
N LYS A 347 29.47 -24.96 -34.78
CA LYS A 347 29.81 -23.73 -35.57
C LYS A 347 30.20 -23.81 -37.06
N PRO A 348 29.83 -22.76 -37.81
CA PRO A 348 30.91 -21.91 -38.36
C PRO A 348 30.71 -20.39 -38.16
N ILE A 349 31.84 -19.66 -38.16
CA ILE A 349 31.97 -18.21 -38.35
C ILE A 349 32.79 -18.01 -39.63
N TYR A 350 32.25 -17.27 -40.61
CA TYR A 350 32.91 -16.64 -41.77
C TYR A 350 31.82 -15.74 -42.42
N GLU A 351 32.03 -14.48 -42.82
CA GLU A 351 33.16 -13.53 -42.73
C GLU A 351 32.63 -12.18 -42.19
#